data_AF-A0A4S1EDQ0-F1
#
_entry.id   AF-A0A4S1EDQ0-F1
#
_cell.length_a   1.000
_cell.length_b   1.000
_cell.length_c   1.000
_cell.angle_alpha   90.00
_cell.angle_beta   90.00
_cell.angle_gamma   90.00
#
_symmetry.space_group_name_H-M   'P 1'
#
loop_
_entity.id
_entity.type
_entity.pdbx_description
1 polymer ?
#
loop_
_entity_poly.entity_id
_entity_poly.type
_entity_poly.pdbx_seq_one_letter_code
_entity_poly.pdbx_strand_id
1 'polypeptide(L)'
;MTDTHAAMMITVELLYLAPERQWKKIVQVAEGSTVEDVLANVAWQEECPELQGLPYGIFGELVSGTQVMQDGDRLEFYRELSFDPTDSRRRRAEHKARSLAEKQGKKSLSAAASMLLHSSRKN
;
A
#
# COMPACT_ATOMS: atom_id res chain seq x y z
N MET A 1 34.53 3.31 -31.50
CA MET A 1 33.51 3.94 -32.38
C MET A 1 32.27 4.05 -31.53
N THR A 2 32.13 5.16 -30.82
CA THR A 2 31.03 5.44 -29.90
C THR A 2 29.82 5.79 -30.73
N ASP A 3 28.93 4.82 -30.91
CA ASP A 3 27.67 5.07 -31.57
C ASP A 3 26.76 5.82 -30.59
N THR A 4 26.71 7.13 -30.78
CA THR A 4 25.77 8.05 -30.14
C THR A 4 24.37 7.68 -30.59
N HIS A 5 23.79 6.65 -29.98
CA HIS A 5 22.34 6.58 -29.89
C HIS A 5 21.94 7.80 -29.08
N ALA A 6 21.10 8.68 -29.63
CA ALA A 6 20.42 9.68 -28.82
C ALA A 6 19.88 8.93 -27.60
N ALA A 7 20.42 9.22 -26.41
CA ALA A 7 20.11 8.45 -25.21
C ALA A 7 18.61 8.63 -24.97
N MET A 8 17.82 7.67 -25.42
CA MET A 8 16.39 7.67 -25.18
C MET A 8 16.25 7.52 -23.68
N MET A 9 15.55 8.46 -23.06
CA MET A 9 15.33 8.49 -21.63
C MET A 9 13.96 7.91 -21.36
N ILE A 10 13.89 6.99 -20.40
CA ILE A 10 12.65 6.45 -19.87
C ILE A 10 12.36 7.08 -18.51
N THR A 11 11.08 7.25 -18.19
CA THR A 11 10.61 7.75 -16.91
C THR A 11 10.10 6.60 -16.08
N VAL A 12 10.67 6.39 -14.90
CA VAL A 12 10.27 5.31 -13.98
C VAL A 12 9.92 5.87 -12.60
N GLU A 13 9.12 5.12 -11.86
CA GLU A 13 8.67 5.48 -10.51
C GLU A 13 9.19 4.49 -9.47
N LEU A 14 9.73 4.97 -8.37
CA LEU A 14 10.06 4.19 -7.19
C LEU A 14 9.01 4.48 -6.12
N LEU A 15 8.46 3.44 -5.50
CA LEU A 15 7.36 3.54 -4.54
C LEU A 15 7.59 2.67 -3.30
N TYR A 16 7.40 3.27 -2.12
CA TYR A 16 7.34 2.57 -0.85
C TYR A 16 6.18 3.10 0.00
N LEU A 17 5.38 2.17 0.51
CA LEU A 17 4.18 2.47 1.30
C LEU A 17 4.18 1.66 2.60
N ALA A 18 4.30 2.37 3.70
CA ALA A 18 4.13 1.89 5.07
C ALA A 18 3.04 2.71 5.78
N PRO A 19 2.44 2.19 6.88
CA PRO A 19 1.44 2.95 7.64
C PRO A 19 1.92 4.33 8.09
N GLU A 20 3.19 4.41 8.52
CA GLU A 20 3.79 5.63 9.06
C GLU A 20 4.49 6.48 7.98
N ARG A 21 4.65 5.95 6.76
CA ARG A 21 5.48 6.59 5.74
C ARG A 21 5.05 6.23 4.33
N GLN A 22 4.97 7.24 3.48
CA GLN A 22 4.86 7.07 2.04
C GLN A 22 6.05 7.77 1.40
N TRP A 23 6.75 7.07 0.52
CA TRP A 23 7.86 7.61 -0.24
C TRP A 23 7.68 7.26 -1.72
N LYS A 24 7.80 8.27 -2.58
CA LYS A 24 7.65 8.13 -4.02
C LYS A 24 8.68 9.01 -4.71
N LYS A 25 9.33 8.49 -5.74
CA LYS A 25 10.28 9.24 -6.55
C LYS A 25 10.12 8.91 -8.03
N ILE A 26 10.04 9.93 -8.87
CA ILE A 26 10.00 9.77 -10.33
C ILE A 26 11.38 10.18 -10.85
N VAL A 27 11.98 9.33 -11.67
CA VAL A 27 13.34 9.56 -12.21
C VAL A 27 13.38 9.26 -13.69
N GLN A 28 14.26 9.99 -14.39
CA GLN A 28 14.57 9.71 -15.78
C GLN A 28 15.91 9.01 -15.85
N VAL A 29 15.94 7.87 -16.51
CA VAL A 29 17.15 7.07 -16.73
C VAL A 29 17.29 6.71 -18.19
N ALA A 30 18.48 6.31 -18.61
CA ALA A 30 18.69 5.86 -19.97
C ALA A 30 17.86 4.58 -20.23
N GLU A 31 17.28 4.46 -21.41
CA GLU A 31 16.67 3.24 -21.89
C GLU A 31 17.68 2.08 -21.79
N GLY A 32 17.22 0.92 -21.33
CA GLY A 32 18.08 -0.23 -21.03
C GLY A 32 18.68 -0.24 -19.62
N SER A 33 18.46 0.80 -18.81
CA SER A 33 18.87 0.80 -17.40
C SER A 33 18.19 -0.34 -16.62
N THR A 34 18.97 -0.99 -15.77
CA THR A 34 18.46 -2.01 -14.85
C THR A 34 17.93 -1.40 -13.56
N VAL A 35 17.22 -2.20 -12.75
CA VAL A 35 16.80 -1.80 -11.40
C VAL A 35 17.99 -1.34 -10.56
N GLU A 36 19.13 -2.06 -10.61
CA GLU A 36 20.36 -1.66 -9.90
C GLU A 36 20.90 -0.31 -10.39
N ASP A 37 20.91 -0.08 -11.71
CA ASP A 37 21.35 1.21 -12.27
C ASP A 37 20.47 2.36 -11.76
N VAL A 38 19.15 2.15 -11.71
CA VAL A 38 18.20 3.13 -11.18
C VAL A 38 18.47 3.40 -9.70
N LEU A 39 18.63 2.35 -8.89
CA LEU A 39 18.87 2.49 -7.45
C LEU A 39 20.24 3.10 -7.12
N ALA A 40 21.24 2.93 -7.99
CA ALA A 40 22.55 3.55 -7.83
C ALA A 40 22.53 5.07 -8.13
N ASN A 41 21.64 5.51 -9.03
CA ASN A 41 21.52 6.92 -9.44
C ASN A 41 20.55 7.74 -8.57
N VAL A 42 19.93 7.11 -7.58
CA VAL A 42 18.94 7.74 -6.70
C VAL A 42 19.46 7.79 -5.28
N ALA A 43 19.43 8.98 -4.67
CA ALA A 43 19.75 9.17 -3.25
C ALA A 43 18.62 8.67 -2.34
N TRP A 44 18.29 7.38 -2.38
CA TRP A 44 17.20 6.81 -1.57
C TRP A 44 17.67 6.37 -0.18
N GLN A 45 18.95 6.06 0.02
CA GLN A 45 19.46 5.56 1.30
C GLN A 45 19.34 6.60 2.42
N GLU A 46 19.56 7.88 2.08
CA GLU A 46 19.41 9.00 3.01
C GLU A 46 17.95 9.42 3.17
N GLU A 47 17.19 9.41 2.07
CA GLU A 47 15.78 9.79 2.09
C GLU A 47 14.94 8.73 2.81
N CYS A 48 15.03 7.47 2.42
CA CYS A 48 14.23 6.34 2.88
C CYS A 48 15.13 5.13 3.21
N PRO A 49 15.85 5.14 4.35
CA PRO A 49 16.73 4.04 4.74
C PRO A 49 15.98 2.70 4.94
N GLU A 50 14.67 2.74 5.17
CA GLU A 50 13.83 1.55 5.35
C GLU A 50 13.75 0.64 4.12
N LEU A 51 14.13 1.13 2.94
CA LEU A 51 14.15 0.32 1.72
C LEU A 51 15.28 -0.72 1.71
N GLN A 52 16.29 -0.55 2.56
CA GLN A 52 17.46 -1.40 2.55
C GLN A 52 17.10 -2.86 2.84
N GLY A 53 17.41 -3.74 1.90
CA GLY A 53 17.16 -5.18 2.03
C GLY A 53 15.70 -5.61 1.80
N LEU A 54 14.80 -4.68 1.47
CA LEU A 54 13.43 -5.04 1.12
C LEU A 54 13.37 -5.70 -0.27
N PRO A 55 12.56 -6.76 -0.44
CA PRO A 55 12.21 -7.24 -1.77
C PRO A 55 11.52 -6.14 -2.56
N TYR A 56 11.75 -6.11 -3.87
CA TYR A 56 11.11 -5.16 -4.77
C TYR A 56 10.54 -5.88 -5.99
N GLY A 57 9.59 -5.21 -6.63
CA GLY A 57 8.91 -5.73 -7.81
C GLY A 57 8.44 -4.64 -8.74
N ILE A 58 8.08 -5.02 -9.96
CA ILE A 58 7.47 -4.12 -10.93
C ILE A 58 6.01 -4.57 -11.08
N PHE A 59 5.06 -3.67 -10.83
CA PHE A 59 3.60 -3.93 -10.91
C PHE A 59 3.13 -5.22 -10.23
N GLY A 60 3.63 -5.53 -9.02
CA GLY A 60 3.22 -6.72 -8.26
C GLY A 60 4.05 -7.98 -8.54
N GLU A 61 4.97 -7.96 -9.51
CA GLU A 61 5.86 -9.09 -9.83
C GLU A 61 7.25 -8.88 -9.22
N LEU A 62 7.76 -9.87 -8.48
CA LEU A 62 9.11 -9.81 -7.91
C LEU A 62 10.16 -9.87 -9.02
N VAL A 63 11.13 -8.96 -8.98
CA VAL A 63 12.20 -8.87 -9.99
C VAL A 63 13.58 -8.86 -9.33
N SER A 64 14.61 -9.20 -10.10
CA SER A 64 16.00 -9.05 -9.68
C SER A 64 16.54 -7.65 -10.00
N GLY A 65 17.67 -7.30 -9.40
CA GLY A 65 18.38 -6.05 -9.68
C GLY A 65 18.81 -5.89 -11.14
N THR A 66 19.00 -7.00 -11.84
CA THR A 66 19.40 -7.06 -13.26
C THR A 66 18.23 -6.90 -14.24
N GLN A 67 16.99 -6.79 -13.75
CA GLN A 67 15.83 -6.58 -14.61
C GLN A 67 15.95 -5.22 -15.31
N VAL A 68 15.85 -5.21 -16.65
CA VAL A 68 15.80 -3.98 -17.43
C VAL A 68 14.44 -3.32 -17.25
N MET A 69 14.43 -2.04 -16.92
CA MET A 69 13.22 -1.24 -16.74
C MET A 69 12.72 -0.65 -18.07
N GLN A 70 11.41 -0.47 -18.16
CA GLN A 70 10.71 0.13 -19.29
C GLN A 70 10.09 1.48 -18.90
N ASP A 71 9.74 2.29 -19.91
CA ASP A 71 9.07 3.57 -19.67
C ASP A 71 7.73 3.37 -18.96
N GLY A 72 7.52 4.14 -17.89
CA GLY A 72 6.34 4.06 -17.03
C GLY A 72 6.39 2.98 -15.96
N ASP A 73 7.47 2.18 -15.87
CA ASP A 73 7.58 1.16 -14.83
C ASP A 73 7.54 1.76 -13.43
N ARG A 74 6.85 1.05 -12.53
CA ARG A 74 6.82 1.36 -11.11
C ARG A 74 7.50 0.25 -10.31
N LEU A 75 8.67 0.57 -9.77
CA LEU A 75 9.42 -0.24 -8.83
C LEU A 75 8.85 -0.07 -7.41
N GLU A 76 8.20 -1.12 -6.92
CA GLU A 76 7.50 -1.16 -5.64
C GLU A 76 8.33 -1.94 -4.62
N PHE A 77 8.59 -1.34 -3.45
CA PHE A 77 9.29 -1.99 -2.35
C PHE A 77 8.30 -2.64 -1.39
N TYR A 78 8.48 -3.94 -1.15
CA TYR A 78 7.59 -4.75 -0.32
C TYR A 78 8.12 -4.89 1.09
N ARG A 79 7.22 -4.76 2.05
CA ARG A 79 7.49 -5.04 3.46
C ARG A 79 6.96 -6.40 3.85
N GLU A 80 7.57 -6.99 4.87
CA GLU A 80 7.02 -8.18 5.50
C GLU A 80 5.65 -7.92 6.12
N LEU A 81 4.79 -8.94 6.06
CA LEU A 81 3.48 -8.90 6.69
C LEU A 81 3.64 -9.14 8.19
N SER A 82 3.22 -8.16 9.00
CA SER A 82 3.26 -8.25 10.46
C SER A 82 2.21 -9.20 11.06
N PHE A 83 1.22 -9.62 10.27
CA PHE A 83 0.17 -10.53 10.69
C PHE A 83 -0.14 -11.50 9.55
N ASP A 84 -0.54 -12.72 9.94
CA ASP A 84 -1.12 -13.65 9.00
C ASP A 84 -2.39 -13.04 8.34
N PRO A 85 -2.49 -13.05 7.00
CA PRO A 85 -3.63 -12.47 6.28
C PRO A 85 -4.98 -13.08 6.67
N THR A 86 -5.02 -14.38 6.97
CA THR A 86 -6.24 -15.10 7.34
C THR A 86 -6.71 -14.65 8.71
N ASP A 87 -5.78 -14.54 9.67
CA ASP A 87 -6.08 -14.02 11.00
C ASP A 87 -6.53 -12.56 10.97
N SER A 88 -5.89 -11.73 10.14
CA SER A 88 -6.33 -10.35 9.92
C SER A 88 -7.76 -10.27 9.34
N ARG A 89 -8.09 -11.14 8.38
CA ARG A 89 -9.46 -11.25 7.83
C ARG A 89 -10.46 -11.70 8.90
N ARG A 90 -10.12 -12.72 9.69
CA ARG A 90 -10.95 -13.23 10.80
C ARG A 90 -11.26 -12.13 11.82
N ARG A 91 -10.23 -11.45 12.33
CA ARG A 91 -10.38 -10.34 13.30
C ARG A 91 -11.27 -9.21 12.77
N ARG A 92 -11.13 -8.86 11.48
CA ARG A 92 -12.00 -7.85 10.84
C ARG A 92 -13.46 -8.30 10.76
N ALA A 93 -13.71 -9.57 10.43
CA ALA A 93 -15.07 -10.12 10.38
C ALA A 93 -15.73 -10.14 11.76
N GLU A 94 -15.01 -10.58 12.79
CA GLU A 94 -15.49 -10.61 14.18
C GLU A 94 -15.81 -9.21 14.71
N HIS A 95 -14.93 -8.23 14.46
CA HIS A 95 -15.18 -6.83 14.83
C HIS A 95 -16.43 -6.28 14.13
N LYS A 96 -16.59 -6.57 12.83
CA LYS A 96 -17.79 -6.16 12.07
C LYS A 96 -19.06 -6.78 12.67
N ALA A 97 -19.05 -8.08 12.98
CA ALA A 97 -20.17 -8.78 13.59
C ALA A 97 -20.55 -8.19 14.96
N ARG A 98 -19.56 -7.94 15.83
CA ARG A 98 -19.78 -7.30 17.14
C ARG A 98 -20.40 -5.91 17.00
N SER A 99 -19.85 -5.08 16.11
CA SER A 99 -20.36 -3.72 15.88
C SER A 99 -21.81 -3.70 15.36
N LEU A 100 -22.21 -4.71 14.58
CA LEU A 100 -23.57 -4.86 14.08
C LEU A 100 -24.52 -5.28 15.21
N ALA A 101 -24.13 -6.24 16.06
CA ALA A 101 -24.92 -6.67 17.21
C ALA A 101 -25.16 -5.53 18.21
N GLU A 102 -24.13 -4.71 18.51
CA GLU A 102 -24.26 -3.54 19.38
C GLU A 102 -25.22 -2.48 18.81
N LYS A 103 -25.16 -2.23 17.49
CA LYS A 103 -26.10 -1.31 16.82
C LYS A 103 -27.53 -1.82 16.87
N GLN A 104 -27.74 -3.12 16.70
CA GLN A 104 -29.08 -3.74 16.80
C GLN A 104 -29.64 -3.66 18.23
N GLY A 105 -28.81 -3.93 19.25
CA GLY A 105 -29.21 -3.81 20.66
C GLY A 105 -29.58 -2.38 21.07
N LYS A 106 -28.83 -1.36 20.63
CA LYS A 106 -29.16 0.05 20.89
C LYS A 106 -30.47 0.47 20.20
N LYS A 107 -30.72 -0.03 18.99
CA LYS A 107 -31.94 0.27 18.22
C LYS A 107 -33.19 -0.35 18.85
N SER A 108 -33.10 -1.59 19.36
CA SER A 108 -34.23 -2.25 20.04
C SER A 108 -34.56 -1.59 21.39
N LEU A 109 -33.55 -1.19 22.17
CA LEU A 109 -33.74 -0.46 23.43
C LEU A 109 -34.44 0.90 23.22
N SER A 110 -34.03 1.65 22.19
CA SER A 110 -34.67 2.92 21.80
C SER A 110 -36.13 2.73 21.37
N ALA A 111 -36.42 1.68 20.61
CA ALA A 111 -37.79 1.37 20.16
C ALA A 111 -38.69 0.98 21.34
N ALA A 112 -38.20 0.16 22.27
CA ALA A 112 -38.93 -0.26 23.46
C ALA A 112 -39.22 0.93 24.41
N ALA A 113 -38.22 1.79 24.65
CA ALA A 113 -38.39 3.01 25.44
C ALA A 113 -39.43 3.95 24.82
N SER A 114 -39.44 4.07 23.50
CA SER A 114 -40.44 4.85 22.78
C SER A 114 -41.84 4.26 22.97
N MET A 115 -42.03 2.94 22.84
CA MET A 115 -43.34 2.31 23.04
C MET A 115 -43.89 2.51 24.47
N LEU A 116 -43.02 2.39 25.48
CA LEU A 116 -43.41 2.58 26.87
C LEU A 116 -43.89 4.03 27.14
N LEU A 117 -43.19 5.03 26.60
CA LEU A 117 -43.60 6.44 26.73
C LEU A 117 -44.96 6.76 26.08
N HIS A 118 -45.29 6.12 24.95
CA HIS A 118 -46.57 6.36 24.26
C HIS A 118 -47.76 5.65 24.94
N SER A 119 -47.52 4.55 25.68
CA SER A 119 -48.58 3.86 26.43
C SER A 119 -49.05 4.63 27.67
N SER A 120 -48.22 5.53 28.20
CA SER A 120 -48.51 6.28 29.44
C SER A 120 -49.28 7.59 29.24
N ARG A 121 -49.67 7.95 28.00
CA ARG A 121 -50.43 9.19 27.69
C ARG A 121 -51.93 9.01 27.48
N LYS A 122 -52.48 7.82 27.76
CA LYS A 122 -53.93 7.58 27.73
C LYS A 122 -54.43 7.29 29.14
N ASN A 123 -54.53 8.35 29.94
CA ASN A 123 -55.49 8.45 31.03
C ASN A 123 -55.86 9.92 31.20
#